data_AF-B7R148-F1
#
_entry.id   AF-B7R148-F1
#
_cell.length_a   1.000
_cell.length_b   1.000
_cell.length_c   1.000
_cell.angle_alpha   90.00
_cell.angle_beta   90.00
_cell.angle_gamma   90.00
#
_symmetry.space_group_name_H-M   'P 1'
#
loop_
_entity.id
_entity.type
_entity.pdbx_description
1 polymer ?
#
loop_
_entity_poly.entity_id
_entity_poly.type
_entity_poly.pdbx_seq_one_letter_code
_entity_poly.pdbx_strand_id
1 'polypeptide(L)'
;MARRRDFNFDNPTIVFSRLEIDSIVDVDNVNLTVHELVQKYDNGKLIIPKIQRGFVWDRNRGLLFLMSLIQNYPLPPLFLFQIGDEYYVLDGQQRLKTILWFIKNGKIDDPVVNKRLGSPRLTPDIVKQLVKDTGLELREEDVRKAFSKNNHNHLRNWILDKPIPVTTIKFRGTRDDIDTIKNLISDIFIRINRGSMRLNEFDMIRALHYKDAKEYLDAIESIIDENFPILPDEAELNYEQYIRIEKALILIEYFLNGFKVRTDFEPSNTNKINDVIEWILKDRAQFLRRTPSEAKNMINTFKEQISETIERAYEMFGEDAFRKPKVGRDCRGNVKCAALTFNYKQYSPLIFVFEVLAIKLAMDNNEELIYGNRVEEFKHEIIVRALTDLDKISSRTLGDFEIALKVARELVLDLSNDISKTFYERSPSELKQLLWDKFKEAKSGNPYCPYCKAEIKQLNTCDLAHIVPYKKTRTSSIFNVVLAHRKCNRRNKDKVIEELL
;
A
#
# COMPACT_ATOMS: atom_id res chain seq x y z
N MET A 1 -33.99 -10.18 12.23
CA MET A 1 -33.54 -8.96 12.95
C MET A 1 -32.13 -9.26 13.48
N ALA A 2 -31.07 -8.74 12.83
CA ALA A 2 -30.29 -7.58 13.29
C ALA A 2 -29.85 -7.74 14.77
N ARG A 3 -28.56 -7.76 15.14
CA ARG A 3 -27.47 -6.87 14.73
C ARG A 3 -26.09 -7.53 14.82
N ARG A 4 -25.18 -6.96 14.02
CA ARG A 4 -23.74 -7.17 13.90
C ARG A 4 -23.03 -7.14 15.26
N ARG A 5 -22.06 -8.03 15.46
CA ARG A 5 -20.91 -7.73 16.32
C ARG A 5 -19.90 -7.01 15.44
N ASP A 6 -19.97 -5.69 15.45
CA ASP A 6 -18.89 -4.86 14.94
C ASP A 6 -17.71 -5.03 15.92
N PHE A 7 -16.60 -5.61 15.45
CA PHE A 7 -15.34 -5.55 16.19
C PHE A 7 -14.83 -4.11 16.09
N ASN A 8 -15.01 -3.38 17.18
CA ASN A 8 -14.63 -1.99 17.31
C ASN A 8 -13.11 -1.88 17.52
N PHE A 9 -12.42 -1.13 16.64
CA PHE A 9 -10.97 -0.85 16.70
C PHE A 9 -10.64 0.29 17.70
N ASP A 10 -11.26 0.30 18.87
CA ASP A 10 -11.19 1.43 19.81
C ASP A 10 -10.28 1.24 21.03
N ASN A 11 -9.60 0.10 21.20
CA ASN A 11 -8.69 -0.09 22.35
C ASN A 11 -7.23 -0.26 21.92
N PRO A 12 -6.35 0.75 22.12
CA PRO A 12 -4.92 0.47 22.26
C PRO A 12 -4.75 -0.48 23.45
N THR A 13 -3.94 -1.52 23.28
CA THR A 13 -3.84 -2.63 24.25
C THR A 13 -3.22 -2.19 25.59
N ILE A 14 -2.69 -0.96 25.67
CA ILE A 14 -2.34 -0.26 26.91
C ILE A 14 -2.73 1.21 26.74
N VAL A 15 -3.73 1.69 27.48
CA VAL A 15 -3.98 3.12 27.67
C VAL A 15 -3.20 3.52 28.91
N PHE A 16 -2.10 4.24 28.74
CA PHE A 16 -1.43 4.82 29.90
C PHE A 16 -2.37 5.84 30.54
N SER A 17 -2.60 5.68 31.85
CA SER A 17 -3.19 6.72 32.65
C SER A 17 -2.30 7.97 32.57
N ARG A 18 -2.89 9.14 32.77
CA ARG A 18 -2.12 10.39 32.71
C ARG A 18 -0.95 10.41 33.72
N LEU A 19 -1.14 9.78 34.89
CA LEU A 19 -0.12 9.62 35.92
C LEU A 19 1.03 8.69 35.48
N GLU A 20 0.76 7.68 34.66
CA GLU A 20 1.79 6.80 34.11
C GLU A 20 2.57 7.46 32.96
N ILE A 21 1.94 8.32 32.17
CA ILE A 21 2.64 9.12 31.15
C ILE A 21 3.56 10.13 31.84
N ASP A 22 3.04 10.90 32.79
CA ASP A 22 3.79 11.96 33.47
C ASP A 22 4.99 11.41 34.28
N SER A 23 4.99 10.13 34.64
CA SER A 23 6.11 9.48 35.31
C SER A 23 7.24 9.04 34.36
N ILE A 24 6.96 8.82 33.07
CA ILE A 24 7.92 8.30 32.09
C ILE A 24 8.32 9.30 30.99
N VAL A 25 7.63 10.44 30.87
CA VAL A 25 8.01 11.52 29.94
C VAL A 25 8.13 12.88 30.60
N ASP A 26 9.01 13.70 30.03
CA ASP A 26 9.04 15.15 30.22
C ASP A 26 8.53 15.85 28.96
N VAL A 27 7.78 16.94 29.11
CA VAL A 27 7.30 17.74 27.98
C VAL A 27 7.91 19.13 28.05
N ASP A 28 8.74 19.43 27.05
CA ASP A 28 9.36 20.74 26.89
C ASP A 28 8.73 21.47 25.71
N ASN A 29 8.40 22.75 25.91
CA ASN A 29 7.98 23.64 24.84
C ASN A 29 9.09 24.67 24.62
N VAL A 30 9.73 24.62 23.47
CA VAL A 30 10.84 25.49 23.10
C VAL A 30 10.63 26.05 21.70
N ASN A 31 11.26 27.19 21.41
CA ASN A 31 11.38 27.68 20.04
C ASN A 31 12.75 27.26 19.51
N LEU A 32 12.77 26.43 18.47
CA LEU A 32 13.99 26.14 17.72
C LEU A 32 14.01 27.00 16.47
N THR A 33 15.16 27.55 16.13
CA THR A 33 15.36 28.18 14.83
C THR A 33 15.26 27.16 13.71
N VAL A 34 14.90 27.60 12.51
CA VAL A 34 14.99 26.77 11.31
C VAL A 34 16.41 26.23 11.13
N HIS A 35 17.44 27.03 11.45
CA HIS A 35 18.83 26.60 11.43
C HIS A 35 19.09 25.37 12.32
N GLU A 36 18.65 25.39 13.58
CA GLU A 36 18.82 24.26 14.51
C GLU A 36 18.09 23.00 14.03
N LEU A 37 16.88 23.13 13.47
CA LEU A 37 16.15 22.00 12.91
C LEU A 37 16.88 21.39 11.70
N VAL A 38 17.40 22.22 10.81
CA VAL A 38 18.17 21.79 9.64
C VAL A 38 19.47 21.11 10.08
N GLN A 39 20.20 21.67 11.04
CA GLN A 39 21.40 21.03 11.59
C GLN A 39 21.10 19.68 12.23
N LYS A 40 20.03 19.56 13.02
CA LYS A 40 19.63 18.28 13.62
C LYS A 40 19.29 17.25 12.54
N TYR A 41 18.64 17.67 11.45
CA TYR A 41 18.36 16.80 10.31
C TYR A 41 19.63 16.36 9.58
N ASP A 42 20.53 17.29 9.27
CA ASP A 42 21.79 17.01 8.57
C ASP A 42 22.71 16.07 9.36
N ASN A 43 22.69 16.18 10.69
CA ASN A 43 23.44 15.31 11.59
C ASN A 43 22.74 13.96 11.87
N GLY A 44 21.62 13.67 11.21
CA GLY A 44 20.85 12.43 11.40
C GLY A 44 20.16 12.30 12.76
N LYS A 45 20.09 13.39 13.56
CA LYS A 45 19.44 13.42 14.88
C LYS A 45 17.94 13.70 14.78
N LEU A 46 17.48 14.43 13.76
CA LEU A 46 16.05 14.66 13.50
C LEU A 46 15.56 13.69 12.43
N ILE A 47 14.82 12.68 12.87
CA ILE A 47 14.33 11.58 12.04
C ILE A 47 12.90 11.90 11.64
N ILE A 48 12.66 12.06 10.34
CA ILE A 48 11.32 12.11 9.75
C ILE A 48 10.93 10.68 9.43
N PRO A 49 10.04 10.06 10.21
CA PRO A 49 9.74 8.66 9.98
C PRO A 49 9.03 8.47 8.62
N LYS A 50 9.40 7.46 7.81
CA LYS A 50 8.82 7.12 6.48
C LYS A 50 7.35 6.66 6.50
N ILE A 51 6.67 6.99 7.58
CA ILE A 51 5.50 6.38 8.21
C ILE A 51 4.33 7.33 8.15
N GLN A 52 4.62 8.62 8.11
CA GLN A 52 3.57 9.57 7.84
C GLN A 52 3.28 9.55 6.35
N ARG A 53 2.02 9.80 5.97
CA ARG A 53 1.62 9.91 4.55
C ARG A 53 2.66 10.73 3.82
N GLY A 54 3.08 10.28 2.64
CA GLY A 54 4.07 10.99 1.82
C GLY A 54 3.75 12.48 1.68
N PHE A 55 4.66 13.27 1.11
CA PHE A 55 4.39 14.70 0.99
C PHE A 55 3.10 14.95 0.18
N VAL A 56 2.09 15.59 0.79
CA VAL A 56 0.74 15.79 0.20
C VAL A 56 0.40 17.25 -0.04
N TRP A 57 1.23 18.18 0.44
CA TRP A 57 1.01 19.59 0.15
C TRP A 57 1.23 19.87 -1.34
N ASP A 58 0.28 20.60 -1.93
CA ASP A 58 0.50 21.25 -3.21
C ASP A 58 1.47 22.44 -3.04
N ARG A 59 1.93 22.98 -4.17
CA ARG A 59 2.85 24.11 -4.18
C ARG A 59 2.30 25.30 -3.40
N ASN A 60 1.03 25.66 -3.58
CA ASN A 60 0.44 26.84 -2.95
C ASN A 60 0.45 26.72 -1.42
N ARG A 61 0.11 25.56 -0.86
CA ARG A 61 0.21 25.31 0.60
C ARG A 61 1.64 25.42 1.11
N GLY A 62 2.61 24.85 0.38
CA GLY A 62 4.03 24.98 0.73
C GLY A 62 4.49 26.44 0.74
N LEU A 63 4.10 27.22 -0.27
CA LEU A 63 4.46 28.63 -0.36
C LEU A 63 3.77 29.49 0.71
N LEU A 64 2.50 29.24 0.99
CA LEU A 64 1.76 29.90 2.08
C LEU A 64 2.47 29.73 3.41
N PHE A 65 2.92 28.52 3.71
CA PHE A 65 3.69 28.25 4.92
C PHE A 65 5.01 29.04 4.98
N LEU A 66 5.76 29.13 3.87
CA LEU A 66 6.96 29.96 3.80
C LEU A 66 6.64 31.45 3.98
N MET A 67 5.50 31.94 3.46
CA MET A 67 5.06 33.31 3.69
C MET A 67 4.72 33.56 5.16
N SER A 68 4.11 32.60 5.84
CA SER A 68 3.87 32.67 7.29
C SER A 68 5.18 32.81 8.07
N LEU A 69 6.24 32.08 7.68
CA LEU A 69 7.57 32.22 8.28
C LEU A 69 8.19 33.60 8.05
N ILE A 70 8.13 34.10 6.81
CA ILE A 70 8.67 35.42 6.46
C ILE A 70 8.02 36.51 7.30
N GLN A 71 6.70 36.41 7.48
CA GLN A 71 5.88 37.37 8.21
C GLN A 71 5.81 37.12 9.74
N ASN A 72 6.56 36.15 10.27
CA ASN A 72 6.51 35.79 11.69
C ASN A 72 5.07 35.52 12.21
N TYR A 73 4.21 34.91 11.37
CA TYR A 73 2.90 34.47 11.85
C TYR A 73 3.06 33.36 12.88
N PRO A 74 2.18 33.28 13.89
CA PRO A 74 2.16 32.14 14.81
C PRO A 74 1.95 30.85 14.02
N LEU A 75 2.87 29.90 14.21
CA LEU A 75 2.80 28.59 13.60
C LEU A 75 2.36 27.57 14.64
N PRO A 76 1.64 26.50 14.25
CA PRO A 76 1.46 25.35 15.13
C PRO A 76 2.84 24.81 15.55
N PRO A 77 2.97 24.14 16.69
CA PRO A 77 4.24 23.52 17.05
C PRO A 77 4.58 22.33 16.12
N LEU A 78 5.86 22.02 15.96
CA LEU A 78 6.31 20.69 15.58
C LEU A 78 6.29 19.81 16.83
N PHE A 79 5.75 18.61 16.73
CA PHE A 79 5.78 17.65 17.84
C PHE A 79 6.91 16.66 17.62
N LEU A 80 7.86 16.61 18.55
CA LEU A 80 9.01 15.71 18.50
C LEU A 80 8.96 14.75 19.68
N PHE A 81 9.33 13.51 19.45
CA PHE A 81 9.58 12.53 20.51
C PHE A 81 11.08 12.30 20.62
N GLN A 82 11.67 12.55 21.79
CA GLN A 82 13.10 12.45 22.01
C GLN A 82 13.45 11.16 22.75
N ILE A 83 14.38 10.39 22.18
CA ILE A 83 14.95 9.18 22.79
C ILE A 83 16.47 9.27 22.76
N GLY A 84 17.06 9.59 23.92
CA GLY A 84 18.47 9.98 24.00
C GLY A 84 18.75 11.22 23.14
N ASP A 85 19.63 11.08 22.15
CA ASP A 85 20.03 12.16 21.24
C ASP A 85 19.17 12.32 19.97
N GLU A 86 18.27 11.37 19.73
CA GLU A 86 17.44 11.32 18.53
C GLU A 86 16.06 11.94 18.78
N TYR A 87 15.55 12.62 17.77
CA TYR A 87 14.26 13.32 17.74
C TYR A 87 13.43 12.74 16.60
N TYR A 88 12.33 12.08 16.93
CA TYR A 88 11.38 11.51 15.99
C TYR A 88 10.23 12.49 15.76
N VAL A 89 10.00 12.89 14.51
CA VAL A 89 8.90 13.80 14.18
C VAL A 89 7.58 13.06 14.31
N LEU A 90 6.74 13.50 15.26
CA LEU A 90 5.38 12.98 15.46
C LEU A 90 4.35 13.76 14.64
N ASP A 91 4.46 15.09 14.57
CA ASP A 91 3.59 15.93 13.74
C ASP A 91 4.36 17.13 13.16
N GLY A 92 3.87 17.64 12.03
CA GLY A 92 4.43 18.79 11.33
C GLY A 92 5.42 18.44 10.22
N GLN A 93 5.48 17.18 9.77
CA GLN A 93 6.39 16.75 8.72
C GLN A 93 6.28 17.57 7.43
N GLN A 94 5.08 18.05 7.06
CA GLN A 94 4.86 18.75 5.78
C GLN A 94 5.54 20.12 5.85
N ARG A 95 5.48 20.76 7.03
CA ARG A 95 6.19 22.00 7.33
C ARG A 95 7.69 21.79 7.34
N LEU A 96 8.17 20.76 8.02
CA LEU A 96 9.60 20.43 8.08
C LEU A 96 10.17 20.09 6.69
N LYS A 97 9.51 19.23 5.91
CA LYS A 97 9.93 18.89 4.53
C LYS A 97 9.90 20.12 3.62
N THR A 98 8.93 21.01 3.76
CA THR A 98 8.89 22.29 3.01
C THR A 98 10.08 23.20 3.38
N ILE A 99 10.40 23.32 4.67
CA ILE A 99 11.61 24.03 5.13
C ILE A 99 12.86 23.41 4.51
N LEU A 100 13.03 22.09 4.62
CA LEU A 100 14.20 21.39 4.10
C LEU A 100 14.32 21.55 2.58
N TRP A 101 13.23 21.39 1.83
CA TRP A 101 13.18 21.64 0.40
C TRP A 101 13.64 23.06 0.04
N PHE A 102 13.12 24.07 0.74
CA PHE A 102 13.47 25.46 0.47
C PHE A 102 14.93 25.77 0.85
N ILE A 103 15.34 25.40 2.06
CA ILE A 103 16.68 25.66 2.57
C ILE A 103 17.74 24.86 1.84
N LYS A 104 17.45 23.64 1.35
CA LYS A 104 18.39 22.84 0.56
C LYS A 104 18.31 23.07 -0.95
N ASN A 105 17.53 24.07 -1.39
CA ASN A 105 17.37 24.40 -2.81
C ASN A 105 16.93 23.18 -3.64
N GLY A 106 15.92 22.46 -3.17
CA GLY A 106 15.36 21.26 -3.83
C GLY A 106 16.22 20.00 -3.69
N LYS A 107 17.41 20.07 -3.08
CA LYS A 107 18.28 18.91 -2.83
C LYS A 107 17.87 18.16 -1.57
N ILE A 108 16.60 17.78 -1.49
CA ILE A 108 16.07 16.85 -0.49
C ILE A 108 15.92 15.48 -1.12
N ASP A 109 16.25 14.43 -0.37
CA ASP A 109 16.10 13.04 -0.78
C ASP A 109 14.63 12.59 -0.64
N ASP A 110 13.74 13.28 -1.36
CA ASP A 110 12.30 13.01 -1.43
C ASP A 110 11.76 13.48 -2.79
N PRO A 111 11.65 12.58 -3.80
CA PRO A 111 11.21 12.93 -5.15
C PRO A 111 9.79 13.51 -5.20
N VAL A 112 8.90 13.08 -4.29
CA VAL A 112 7.51 13.54 -4.24
C VAL A 112 7.44 15.01 -3.84
N VAL A 113 8.27 15.44 -2.88
CA VAL A 113 8.39 16.85 -2.49
C VAL A 113 8.81 17.69 -3.69
N ASN A 114 9.86 17.27 -4.39
CA ASN A 114 10.39 18.01 -5.54
C ASN A 114 9.38 18.07 -6.70
N LYS A 115 8.68 16.97 -7.00
CA LYS A 115 7.59 16.92 -8.01
C LYS A 115 6.45 17.88 -7.66
N ARG A 116 6.01 17.89 -6.39
CA ARG A 116 4.83 18.68 -5.96
C ARG A 116 5.12 20.17 -5.76
N LEU A 117 6.26 20.53 -5.19
CA LEU A 117 6.61 21.92 -4.90
C LEU A 117 7.35 22.61 -6.06
N GLY A 118 7.96 21.84 -6.95
CA GLY A 118 8.70 22.34 -8.10
C GLY A 118 9.93 23.15 -7.69
N SER A 119 10.15 24.28 -8.39
CA SER A 119 11.31 25.13 -8.14
C SER A 119 11.25 25.81 -6.76
N PRO A 120 12.31 25.70 -5.94
CA PRO A 120 12.44 26.37 -4.64
C PRO A 120 12.71 27.88 -4.76
N ARG A 121 12.99 28.37 -5.97
CA ARG A 121 13.24 29.80 -6.21
C ARG A 121 11.95 30.58 -6.02
N LEU A 122 11.96 31.51 -5.07
CA LEU A 122 10.90 32.49 -4.87
C LEU A 122 11.28 33.84 -5.47
N THR A 123 10.36 34.40 -6.26
CA THR A 123 10.47 35.73 -6.84
C THR A 123 9.27 36.56 -6.41
N PRO A 124 9.37 37.91 -6.45
CA PRO A 124 8.22 38.77 -6.18
C PRO A 124 6.98 38.44 -7.02
N ASP A 125 7.15 38.01 -8.27
CA ASP A 125 6.03 37.65 -9.15
C ASP A 125 5.34 36.35 -8.71
N ILE A 126 6.09 35.36 -8.21
CA ILE A 126 5.51 34.16 -7.60
C ILE A 126 4.68 34.53 -6.37
N VAL A 127 5.17 35.47 -5.55
CA VAL A 127 4.43 35.95 -4.37
C VAL A 127 3.16 36.69 -4.77
N LYS A 128 3.21 37.56 -5.80
CA LYS A 128 2.02 38.23 -6.33
C LYS A 128 0.98 37.24 -6.85
N GLN A 129 1.43 36.21 -7.58
CA GLN A 129 0.54 35.16 -8.07
C GLN A 129 -0.09 34.37 -6.90
N LEU A 130 0.70 34.03 -5.88
CA LEU A 130 0.19 33.35 -4.69
C LEU A 130 -0.89 34.17 -3.98
N VAL A 131 -0.68 35.48 -3.80
CA VAL A 131 -1.66 36.41 -3.23
C VAL A 131 -2.96 36.40 -4.05
N LYS A 132 -2.85 36.43 -5.38
CA LYS A 132 -4.01 36.36 -6.28
C LYS A 132 -4.76 35.03 -6.17
N ASP A 133 -4.04 33.91 -6.11
CA ASP A 133 -4.62 32.56 -6.08
C ASP A 133 -5.26 32.22 -4.73
N THR A 134 -4.76 32.82 -3.65
CA THR A 134 -5.16 32.47 -2.27
C THR A 134 -6.00 33.55 -1.58
N GLY A 135 -6.05 34.77 -2.14
CA GLY A 135 -6.67 35.93 -1.51
C GLY A 135 -5.94 36.40 -0.24
N LEU A 136 -4.68 36.00 -0.06
CA LEU A 136 -3.90 36.27 1.15
C LEU A 136 -3.41 37.73 1.19
N GLU A 137 -3.59 38.42 2.32
CA GLU A 137 -2.96 39.71 2.58
C GLU A 137 -1.57 39.52 3.20
N LEU A 138 -0.56 40.17 2.61
CA LEU A 138 0.83 40.15 3.10
C LEU A 138 1.23 41.54 3.59
N ARG A 139 1.98 41.61 4.70
CA ARG A 139 2.61 42.85 5.15
C ARG A 139 3.72 43.24 4.18
N GLU A 140 3.52 44.34 3.45
CA GLU A 140 4.46 44.80 2.41
C GLU A 140 5.89 45.01 2.93
N GLU A 141 6.05 45.47 4.19
CA GLU A 141 7.35 45.70 4.78
C GLU A 141 8.16 44.40 4.93
N ASP A 142 7.53 43.31 5.36
CA ASP A 142 8.20 42.01 5.55
C ASP A 142 8.62 41.42 4.21
N VAL A 143 7.73 41.51 3.21
CA VAL A 143 8.02 41.09 1.84
C VAL A 143 9.17 41.93 1.29
N ARG A 144 9.13 43.25 1.43
CA ARG A 144 10.21 44.14 0.96
C ARG A 144 11.55 43.80 1.61
N LYS A 145 11.59 43.53 2.92
CA LYS A 145 12.82 43.15 3.63
C LYS A 145 13.36 41.80 3.13
N ALA A 146 12.50 40.78 3.09
CA ALA A 146 12.86 39.43 2.70
C ALA A 146 13.35 39.33 1.24
N PHE A 147 12.80 40.16 0.35
CA PHE A 147 13.16 40.19 -1.08
C PHE A 147 14.11 41.34 -1.46
N SER A 148 14.63 42.11 -0.50
CA SER A 148 15.40 43.34 -0.72
C SER A 148 16.61 43.19 -1.67
N LYS A 149 17.28 42.04 -1.63
CA LYS A 149 18.46 41.75 -2.48
C LYS A 149 18.13 40.97 -3.76
N ASN A 150 16.85 40.65 -3.99
CA ASN A 150 16.37 39.76 -5.06
C ASN A 150 17.25 38.49 -5.25
N ASN A 151 17.75 37.96 -4.13
CA ASN A 151 18.74 36.89 -4.09
C ASN A 151 18.20 35.74 -3.25
N HIS A 152 18.12 34.55 -3.85
CA HIS A 152 17.58 33.37 -3.19
C HIS A 152 18.36 32.98 -1.92
N ASN A 153 19.69 33.17 -1.90
CA ASN A 153 20.50 32.88 -0.71
C ASN A 153 20.24 33.89 0.41
N HIS A 154 19.94 35.14 0.09
CA HIS A 154 19.53 36.12 1.10
C HIS A 154 18.21 35.70 1.77
N LEU A 155 17.24 35.27 0.98
CA LEU A 155 15.96 34.78 1.49
C LEU A 155 16.10 33.48 2.31
N ARG A 156 16.98 32.57 1.90
CA ARG A 156 17.32 31.36 2.69
C ARG A 156 17.87 31.74 4.06
N ASN A 157 18.85 32.65 4.11
CA ASN A 157 19.42 33.11 5.38
C ASN A 157 18.36 33.79 6.26
N TRP A 158 17.48 34.60 5.65
CA TRP A 158 16.35 35.21 6.37
C TRP A 158 15.42 34.18 7.03
N ILE A 159 15.19 33.04 6.38
CA ILE A 159 14.34 31.96 6.90
C ILE A 159 15.08 31.12 7.95
N LEU A 160 16.40 30.94 7.85
CA LEU A 160 17.20 30.18 8.81
C LEU A 160 17.06 30.70 10.26
N ASP A 161 16.95 32.03 10.42
CA ASP A 161 16.83 32.66 11.74
C ASP A 161 15.39 32.65 12.29
N LYS A 162 14.41 32.15 11.53
CA LYS A 162 13.01 32.15 11.96
C LYS A 162 12.77 31.10 13.04
N PRO A 163 12.07 31.45 14.13
CA PRO A 163 11.70 30.49 15.16
C PRO A 163 10.56 29.59 14.68
N ILE A 164 10.65 28.31 15.02
CA ILE A 164 9.62 27.31 14.89
C ILE A 164 9.26 26.85 16.31
N PRO A 165 8.00 26.97 16.73
CA PRO A 165 7.56 26.38 17.98
C PRO A 165 7.72 24.86 17.92
N VAL A 166 8.30 24.28 18.96
CA VAL A 166 8.54 22.84 19.07
C VAL A 166 8.10 22.36 20.45
N THR A 167 7.24 21.35 20.47
CA THR A 167 6.92 20.58 21.66
C THR A 167 7.71 19.29 21.60
N THR A 168 8.66 19.12 22.51
CA THR A 168 9.49 17.92 22.64
C THR A 168 9.00 17.08 23.80
N ILE A 169 8.70 15.81 23.52
CA ILE A 169 8.31 14.81 24.51
C ILE A 169 9.55 13.93 24.73
N LYS A 170 10.21 14.10 25.87
CA LYS A 170 11.43 13.39 26.22
C LYS A 170 11.10 12.12 26.97
N PHE A 171 11.52 10.98 26.43
CA PHE A 171 11.39 9.70 27.12
C PHE A 171 12.48 9.56 28.20
N ARG A 172 12.08 9.23 29.43
CA ARG A 172 13.01 9.05 30.57
C ARG A 172 13.66 7.66 30.64
N GLY A 173 13.13 6.67 29.91
CA GLY A 173 13.65 5.29 29.91
C GLY A 173 14.81 5.05 28.94
N THR A 174 15.27 3.80 28.84
CA THR A 174 16.32 3.39 27.90
C THR A 174 15.73 2.98 26.55
N ARG A 175 16.56 2.93 25.50
CA ARG A 175 16.11 2.48 24.16
C ARG A 175 15.64 1.03 24.13
N ASP A 176 16.00 0.23 25.13
CA ASP A 176 15.70 -1.19 25.19
C ASP A 176 14.23 -1.45 25.55
N ASP A 177 13.52 -0.45 26.10
CA ASP A 177 12.08 -0.50 26.42
C ASP A 177 11.19 -0.22 25.19
N ILE A 178 11.44 -0.97 24.11
CA ILE A 178 10.82 -0.75 22.80
C ILE A 178 9.29 -0.78 22.89
N ASP A 179 8.70 -1.70 23.65
CA ASP A 179 7.23 -1.84 23.76
C ASP A 179 6.61 -0.66 24.52
N THR A 180 7.27 -0.14 25.55
CA THR A 180 6.83 1.05 26.28
C THR A 180 6.91 2.28 25.38
N ILE A 181 8.03 2.45 24.66
CA ILE A 181 8.23 3.53 23.69
C ILE A 181 7.15 3.48 22.60
N LYS A 182 6.84 2.28 22.06
CA LYS A 182 5.78 2.07 21.07
C LYS A 182 4.43 2.49 21.57
N ASN A 183 4.01 1.93 22.71
CA ASN A 183 2.70 2.22 23.26
C ASN A 183 2.56 3.71 23.60
N LEU A 184 3.61 4.32 24.10
CA LEU A 184 3.65 5.74 24.47
C LEU A 184 3.60 6.66 23.25
N ILE A 185 4.44 6.43 22.24
CA ILE A 185 4.39 7.19 20.98
C ILE A 185 3.00 7.04 20.36
N SER A 186 2.41 5.85 20.39
CA SER A 186 1.11 5.55 19.77
C SER A 186 -0.01 6.30 20.49
N ASP A 187 -0.05 6.23 21.83
CA ASP A 187 -1.05 6.90 22.64
C ASP A 187 -0.94 8.42 22.55
N ILE A 188 0.28 8.98 22.64
CA ILE A 188 0.54 10.41 22.47
C ILE A 188 0.13 10.88 21.08
N PHE A 189 0.51 10.12 20.06
CA PHE A 189 0.20 10.44 18.68
C PHE A 189 -1.32 10.39 18.43
N ILE A 190 -2.03 9.37 18.95
CA ILE A 190 -3.49 9.27 18.87
C ILE A 190 -4.16 10.48 19.53
N ARG A 191 -3.66 10.93 20.69
CA ARG A 191 -4.19 12.06 21.45
C ARG A 191 -3.95 13.40 20.75
N ILE A 192 -2.75 13.64 20.22
CA ILE A 192 -2.41 14.86 19.47
C ILE A 192 -3.23 14.94 18.18
N ASN A 193 -3.43 13.81 17.50
CA ASN A 193 -4.09 13.75 16.20
C ASN A 193 -5.60 13.48 16.28
N ARG A 194 -6.29 13.72 17.40
CA ARG A 194 -7.77 13.63 17.42
C ARG A 194 -8.48 14.67 16.54
N GLY A 195 -7.76 15.64 15.97
CA GLY A 195 -8.24 16.57 14.94
C GLY A 195 -7.49 16.53 13.60
N SER A 196 -6.56 15.59 13.38
CA SER A 196 -5.78 15.47 12.13
C SER A 196 -5.35 14.02 11.87
N MET A 197 -4.73 13.73 10.72
CA MET A 197 -4.53 12.37 10.20
C MET A 197 -3.80 11.40 11.16
N ARG A 198 -4.40 10.24 11.46
CA ARG A 198 -3.77 9.18 12.27
C ARG A 198 -2.62 8.47 11.50
N LEU A 199 -1.45 8.32 12.12
CA LEU A 199 -0.41 7.32 11.79
C LEU A 199 -0.94 5.93 12.12
N ASN A 200 -0.62 4.95 11.28
CA ASN A 200 -0.98 3.57 11.61
C ASN A 200 0.09 2.89 12.47
N GLU A 201 -0.22 1.71 13.01
CA GLU A 201 0.68 0.97 13.91
C GLU A 201 1.92 0.41 13.20
N PHE A 202 1.77 -0.05 11.95
CA PHE A 202 2.89 -0.61 11.17
C PHE A 202 3.92 0.42 10.80
N ASP A 203 3.41 1.56 10.38
CA ASP A 203 4.09 2.82 10.33
C ASP A 203 5.01 2.93 11.55
N MET A 204 4.51 3.07 12.77
CA MET A 204 5.39 3.20 13.96
C MET A 204 6.44 2.08 14.12
N ILE A 205 6.07 0.84 13.83
CA ILE A 205 6.99 -0.30 13.84
C ILE A 205 8.14 -0.09 12.85
N ARG A 206 7.85 0.38 11.63
CA ARG A 206 8.83 0.73 10.61
C ARG A 206 9.81 1.80 11.10
N ALA A 207 9.36 2.83 11.84
CA ALA A 207 10.24 3.89 12.41
C ALA A 207 11.32 3.31 13.29
N LEU A 208 10.84 2.55 14.27
CA LEU A 208 11.64 2.14 15.40
C LEU A 208 12.71 1.15 14.96
N HIS A 209 12.43 0.39 13.90
CA HIS A 209 13.38 -0.55 13.32
C HIS A 209 14.11 -0.01 12.09
N TYR A 210 13.76 1.17 11.57
CA TYR A 210 14.32 1.67 10.31
C TYR A 210 15.84 1.77 10.36
N LYS A 211 16.41 2.28 11.45
CA LYS A 211 17.87 2.43 11.58
C LYS A 211 18.59 1.08 11.56
N ASP A 212 18.03 0.09 12.24
CA ASP A 212 18.67 -1.20 12.48
C ASP A 212 18.44 -2.19 11.33
N ALA A 213 17.31 -2.08 10.63
CA ALA A 213 16.93 -2.90 9.47
C ALA A 213 16.87 -2.09 8.17
N LYS A 214 17.63 -0.99 8.08
CA LYS A 214 17.56 -0.02 6.99
C LYS A 214 17.69 -0.68 5.62
N GLU A 215 18.75 -1.47 5.44
CA GLU A 215 19.06 -2.12 4.16
C GLU A 215 17.94 -3.08 3.73
N TYR A 216 17.31 -3.78 4.67
CA TYR A 216 16.17 -4.66 4.39
C TYR A 216 14.92 -3.86 3.99
N LEU A 217 14.56 -2.83 4.77
CA LEU A 217 13.37 -2.02 4.49
C LEU A 217 13.50 -1.20 3.20
N ASP A 218 14.70 -0.67 2.91
CA ASP A 218 14.97 0.04 1.65
C ASP A 218 14.89 -0.94 0.45
N ALA A 219 15.28 -2.21 0.61
CA ALA A 219 15.09 -3.22 -0.44
C ALA A 219 13.61 -3.55 -0.69
N ILE A 220 12.80 -3.69 0.37
CA ILE A 220 11.34 -3.88 0.23
C ILE A 220 10.71 -2.71 -0.51
N GLU A 221 11.04 -1.47 -0.12
CA GLU A 221 10.56 -0.24 -0.76
C GLU A 221 10.98 -0.19 -2.24
N SER A 222 12.23 -0.53 -2.53
CA SER A 222 12.76 -0.61 -3.89
C SER A 222 12.03 -1.64 -4.76
N ILE A 223 11.64 -2.81 -4.23
CA ILE A 223 10.78 -3.77 -4.95
C ILE A 223 9.45 -3.09 -5.34
N ILE A 224 8.83 -2.34 -4.44
CA ILE A 224 7.55 -1.70 -4.72
C ILE A 224 7.71 -0.58 -5.76
N ASP A 225 8.68 0.29 -5.56
CA ASP A 225 8.90 1.46 -6.41
C ASP A 225 9.36 1.07 -7.83
N GLU A 226 10.11 -0.02 -7.99
CA GLU A 226 10.59 -0.50 -9.29
C GLU A 226 9.51 -1.29 -10.06
N ASN A 227 8.65 -2.04 -9.36
CA ASN A 227 7.70 -2.96 -10.00
C ASN A 227 6.26 -2.40 -10.10
N PHE A 228 5.94 -1.29 -9.42
CA PHE A 228 4.64 -0.63 -9.45
C PHE A 228 4.62 0.87 -9.85
N PRO A 229 5.60 1.45 -10.59
CA PRO A 229 5.66 2.90 -10.78
C PRO A 229 4.66 3.49 -11.80
N ILE A 230 4.08 2.69 -12.71
CA ILE A 230 3.16 3.19 -13.75
C ILE A 230 2.06 2.16 -14.01
N LEU A 231 0.84 2.49 -13.59
CA LEU A 231 -0.36 1.66 -13.79
C LEU A 231 -0.99 1.93 -15.17
N PRO A 232 -1.86 1.02 -15.69
CA PRO A 232 -2.84 1.39 -16.71
C PRO A 232 -3.61 2.63 -16.24
N ASP A 233 -3.73 3.64 -17.11
CA ASP A 233 -4.32 4.97 -16.85
C ASP A 233 -3.56 5.94 -15.91
N GLU A 234 -2.23 5.82 -15.75
CA GLU A 234 -1.39 6.73 -14.93
C GLU A 234 -1.77 6.78 -13.42
N ALA A 235 -2.54 5.81 -12.92
CA ALA A 235 -2.86 5.74 -11.51
C ALA A 235 -1.59 5.44 -10.68
N GLU A 236 -1.45 6.01 -9.49
CA GLU A 236 -0.40 5.65 -8.50
C GLU A 236 -1.03 4.78 -7.39
N LEU A 237 -0.25 3.87 -6.77
CA LEU A 237 -0.71 3.15 -5.57
C LEU A 237 -1.09 4.17 -4.49
N ASN A 238 -2.27 4.00 -3.89
CA ASN A 238 -2.58 4.81 -2.72
C ASN A 238 -1.79 4.32 -1.51
N TYR A 239 -1.60 5.19 -0.53
CA TYR A 239 -0.78 4.92 0.66
C TYR A 239 -1.20 3.64 1.42
N GLU A 240 -2.50 3.36 1.51
CA GLU A 240 -3.01 2.18 2.21
C GLU A 240 -2.68 0.89 1.43
N GLN A 241 -2.72 0.94 0.09
CA GLN A 241 -2.30 -0.17 -0.77
C GLN A 241 -0.80 -0.41 -0.66
N TYR A 242 0.00 0.66 -0.72
CA TYR A 242 1.45 0.59 -0.57
C TYR A 242 1.84 -0.13 0.72
N ILE A 243 1.30 0.30 1.86
CA ILE A 243 1.58 -0.32 3.16
C ILE A 243 1.16 -1.79 3.20
N ARG A 244 0.03 -2.16 2.59
CA ARG A 244 -0.41 -3.55 2.59
C ARG A 244 0.51 -4.44 1.75
N ILE A 245 1.01 -3.93 0.63
CA ILE A 245 1.99 -4.62 -0.21
C ILE A 245 3.32 -4.74 0.56
N GLU A 246 3.77 -3.67 1.22
CA GLU A 246 5.00 -3.70 2.04
C GLU A 246 4.92 -4.77 3.14
N LYS A 247 3.80 -4.82 3.89
CA LYS A 247 3.55 -5.88 4.88
C LYS A 247 3.55 -7.27 4.26
N ALA A 248 2.90 -7.43 3.12
CA ALA A 248 2.83 -8.69 2.40
C ALA A 248 4.22 -9.17 2.00
N LEU A 249 5.07 -8.30 1.45
CA LEU A 249 6.42 -8.65 1.04
C LEU A 249 7.27 -9.13 2.23
N ILE A 250 7.18 -8.47 3.38
CA ILE A 250 7.88 -8.90 4.61
C ILE A 250 7.42 -10.31 5.03
N LEU A 251 6.12 -10.59 4.96
CA LEU A 251 5.60 -11.92 5.28
C LEU A 251 5.98 -12.97 4.24
N ILE A 252 5.91 -12.64 2.95
CA ILE A 252 6.31 -13.53 1.86
C ILE A 252 7.77 -13.93 2.01
N GLU A 253 8.66 -12.97 2.25
CA GLU A 253 10.08 -13.22 2.50
C GLU A 253 10.26 -14.21 3.65
N TYR A 254 9.63 -13.92 4.79
CA TYR A 254 9.72 -14.77 5.96
C TYR A 254 9.19 -16.20 5.73
N PHE A 255 8.01 -16.34 5.15
CA PHE A 255 7.32 -17.63 5.01
C PHE A 255 7.84 -18.49 3.85
N LEU A 256 8.45 -17.89 2.82
CA LEU A 256 8.97 -18.63 1.67
C LEU A 256 10.48 -18.88 1.75
N ASN A 257 11.28 -17.92 2.20
CA ASN A 257 12.73 -18.08 2.18
C ASN A 257 13.28 -18.83 3.39
N GLY A 258 12.47 -19.10 4.42
CA GLY A 258 12.79 -20.06 5.50
C GLY A 258 14.01 -19.70 6.37
N PHE A 259 14.65 -18.56 6.17
CA PHE A 259 15.74 -18.08 7.02
C PHE A 259 15.17 -17.62 8.36
N LYS A 260 15.21 -18.54 9.33
CA LYS A 260 15.09 -18.24 10.76
C LYS A 260 16.50 -18.04 11.30
N VAL A 261 16.85 -16.85 11.82
CA VAL A 261 17.83 -16.87 12.90
C VAL A 261 17.17 -17.69 14.00
N ARG A 262 17.87 -18.66 14.57
CA ARG A 262 17.35 -19.36 15.76
C ARG A 262 17.24 -18.33 16.88
N THR A 263 16.11 -17.66 16.95
CA THR A 263 15.68 -16.91 18.12
C THR A 263 14.84 -17.84 18.97
N ASP A 264 15.02 -17.71 20.27
CA ASP A 264 14.33 -18.38 21.37
C ASP A 264 12.84 -17.97 21.48
N PHE A 265 12.39 -17.08 20.59
CA PHE A 265 11.02 -16.59 20.51
C PHE A 265 10.55 -16.60 19.05
N GLU A 266 9.48 -17.33 18.78
CA GLU A 266 8.62 -17.24 17.60
C GLU A 266 7.26 -16.77 18.13
N PRO A 267 6.61 -15.74 17.56
CA PRO A 267 5.33 -15.22 18.04
C PRO A 267 4.20 -16.22 17.73
N SER A 268 4.22 -17.38 18.39
CA SER A 268 3.40 -18.56 18.10
C SER A 268 1.92 -18.41 18.47
N ASN A 269 1.54 -17.30 19.10
CA ASN A 269 0.18 -17.10 19.65
C ASN A 269 -0.46 -15.73 19.33
N THR A 270 0.06 -14.97 18.35
CA THR A 270 -0.57 -13.68 17.95
C THR A 270 -1.21 -13.75 16.57
N ASN A 271 -2.46 -13.30 16.48
CA ASN A 271 -3.16 -13.09 15.21
C ASN A 271 -2.89 -11.70 14.62
N LYS A 272 -2.12 -10.85 15.32
CA LYS A 272 -1.82 -9.49 14.89
C LYS A 272 -0.63 -9.51 13.95
N ILE A 273 -0.89 -9.13 12.69
CA ILE A 273 0.12 -9.07 11.63
C ILE A 273 1.30 -8.16 12.00
N ASN A 274 1.02 -7.09 12.75
CA ASN A 274 2.01 -6.09 13.13
C ASN A 274 3.01 -6.65 14.16
N ASP A 275 2.57 -7.48 15.10
CA ASP A 275 3.44 -8.14 16.09
C ASP A 275 4.42 -9.10 15.38
N VAL A 276 3.93 -9.88 14.42
CA VAL A 276 4.76 -10.80 13.62
C VAL A 276 5.78 -10.03 12.79
N ILE A 277 5.36 -8.96 12.12
CA ILE A 277 6.24 -8.10 11.33
C ILE A 277 7.31 -7.45 12.20
N GLU A 278 6.93 -6.91 13.36
CA GLU A 278 7.89 -6.35 14.31
C GLU A 278 8.96 -7.35 14.69
N TRP A 279 8.56 -8.58 14.97
CA TRP A 279 9.48 -9.65 15.30
C TRP A 279 10.41 -9.99 14.12
N ILE A 280 9.88 -10.08 12.89
CA ILE A 280 10.70 -10.27 11.67
C ILE A 280 11.72 -9.13 11.54
N LEU A 281 11.33 -7.88 11.75
CA LEU A 281 12.25 -6.74 11.63
C LEU A 281 13.35 -6.77 12.71
N LYS A 282 13.04 -7.18 13.95
CA LYS A 282 14.03 -7.41 15.00
C LYS A 282 15.02 -8.50 14.60
N ASP A 283 14.52 -9.60 14.03
CA ASP A 283 15.31 -10.72 13.54
C ASP A 283 16.27 -10.29 12.41
N ARG A 284 15.75 -9.61 11.38
CA ARG A 284 16.57 -9.10 10.25
C ARG A 284 17.61 -8.09 10.69
N ALA A 285 17.28 -7.21 11.64
CA ALA A 285 18.24 -6.30 12.26
C ALA A 285 19.38 -7.04 12.98
N GLN A 286 19.09 -8.14 13.67
CA GLN A 286 20.13 -8.96 14.30
C GLN A 286 20.99 -9.69 13.26
N PHE A 287 20.37 -10.22 12.20
CA PHE A 287 21.07 -10.91 11.12
C PHE A 287 22.05 -9.97 10.39
N LEU A 288 21.58 -8.77 10.02
CA LEU A 288 22.41 -7.71 9.43
C LEU A 288 23.61 -7.33 10.29
N ARG A 289 23.46 -7.33 11.63
CA ARG A 289 24.56 -7.03 12.56
C ARG A 289 25.56 -8.18 12.70
N ARG A 290 25.08 -9.43 12.74
CA ARG A 290 25.92 -10.62 12.98
C ARG A 290 26.68 -11.04 11.72
N THR A 291 26.02 -11.07 10.57
CA THR A 291 26.60 -11.54 9.29
C THR A 291 26.24 -10.60 8.13
N PRO A 292 26.78 -9.37 8.10
CA PRO A 292 26.35 -8.34 7.15
C PRO A 292 26.41 -8.75 5.67
N SER A 293 27.47 -9.45 5.25
CA SER A 293 27.65 -9.88 3.86
C SER A 293 26.62 -10.94 3.43
N GLU A 294 26.32 -11.90 4.32
CA GLU A 294 25.32 -12.94 4.06
C GLU A 294 23.92 -12.35 4.02
N ALA A 295 23.61 -11.44 4.96
CA ALA A 295 22.34 -10.72 4.99
C ALA A 295 22.12 -9.89 3.72
N LYS A 296 23.16 -9.18 3.23
CA LYS A 296 23.08 -8.43 1.97
C LYS A 296 22.82 -9.31 0.77
N ASN A 297 23.52 -10.44 0.66
CA ASN A 297 23.31 -11.38 -0.43
C ASN A 297 21.88 -11.93 -0.41
N MET A 298 21.37 -12.32 0.76
CA MET A 298 19.98 -12.78 0.93
C MET A 298 18.97 -11.71 0.51
N ILE A 299 19.16 -10.46 0.93
CA ILE A 299 18.29 -9.34 0.56
C ILE A 299 18.27 -9.14 -0.95
N ASN A 300 19.44 -9.17 -1.60
CA ASN A 300 19.54 -9.04 -3.05
C ASN A 300 18.86 -10.21 -3.77
N THR A 301 19.11 -11.44 -3.35
CA THR A 301 18.47 -12.64 -3.93
C THR A 301 16.95 -12.58 -3.77
N PHE A 302 16.45 -12.18 -2.61
CA PHE A 302 15.02 -12.00 -2.40
C PHE A 302 14.44 -10.92 -3.33
N LYS A 303 15.12 -9.78 -3.45
CA LYS A 303 14.72 -8.70 -4.36
C LYS A 303 14.64 -9.17 -5.80
N GLU A 304 15.64 -9.89 -6.29
CA GLU A 304 15.69 -10.44 -7.65
C GLU A 304 14.55 -11.44 -7.88
N GLN A 305 14.39 -12.41 -6.98
CA GLN A 305 13.35 -13.44 -7.09
C GLN A 305 11.93 -12.88 -7.09
N ILE A 306 11.64 -11.92 -6.22
CA ILE A 306 10.30 -11.31 -6.16
C ILE A 306 10.05 -10.40 -7.35
N SER A 307 11.05 -9.66 -7.80
CA SER A 307 10.90 -8.82 -9.00
C SER A 307 10.59 -9.69 -10.23
N GLU A 308 11.33 -10.80 -10.40
CA GLU A 308 11.03 -11.79 -11.45
C GLU A 308 9.62 -12.36 -11.29
N THR A 309 9.21 -12.74 -10.07
CA THR A 309 7.86 -13.27 -9.80
C THR A 309 6.77 -12.27 -10.20
N ILE A 310 6.97 -10.97 -9.93
CA ILE A 310 6.03 -9.91 -10.31
C ILE A 310 6.00 -9.74 -11.83
N GLU A 311 7.15 -9.78 -12.51
CA GLU A 311 7.23 -9.75 -13.96
C GLU A 311 6.44 -10.91 -14.58
N ARG A 312 6.62 -12.14 -14.08
CA ARG A 312 5.83 -13.31 -14.52
C ARG A 312 4.34 -13.13 -14.32
N ALA A 313 3.92 -12.49 -13.22
CA ALA A 313 2.51 -12.18 -13.01
C ALA A 313 1.98 -11.23 -14.10
N TYR A 314 2.74 -10.21 -14.47
CA TYR A 314 2.38 -9.32 -15.56
C TYR A 314 2.40 -10.01 -16.93
N GLU A 315 3.36 -10.90 -17.21
CA GLU A 315 3.36 -11.71 -18.43
C GLU A 315 2.08 -12.58 -18.54
N MET A 316 1.65 -13.17 -17.43
CA MET A 316 0.48 -14.07 -17.38
C MET A 316 -0.86 -13.33 -17.41
N PHE A 317 -1.01 -12.27 -16.62
CA PHE A 317 -2.29 -11.58 -16.43
C PHE A 317 -2.41 -10.27 -17.22
N GLY A 318 -1.31 -9.73 -17.75
CA GLY A 318 -1.31 -8.43 -18.42
C GLY A 318 -1.83 -7.32 -17.51
N GLU A 319 -2.75 -6.50 -18.02
CA GLU A 319 -3.38 -5.40 -17.27
C GLU A 319 -4.28 -5.87 -16.11
N ASP A 320 -4.65 -7.15 -16.09
CA ASP A 320 -5.49 -7.75 -15.05
C ASP A 320 -4.71 -8.13 -13.79
N ALA A 321 -3.37 -8.14 -13.86
CA ALA A 321 -2.51 -8.54 -12.74
C ALA A 321 -2.87 -7.78 -11.46
N PHE A 322 -2.98 -8.52 -10.34
CA PHE A 322 -3.23 -7.98 -9.02
C PHE A 322 -4.58 -7.24 -8.85
N ARG A 323 -5.51 -7.42 -9.81
CA ARG A 323 -6.86 -6.84 -9.76
C ARG A 323 -7.85 -7.84 -9.20
N LYS A 324 -8.79 -7.35 -8.37
CA LYS A 324 -9.86 -8.23 -7.87
C LYS A 324 -10.81 -8.61 -9.02
N PRO A 325 -10.92 -9.91 -9.36
CA PRO A 325 -11.91 -10.38 -10.32
C PRO A 325 -13.32 -10.21 -9.72
N LYS A 326 -14.28 -9.77 -10.53
CA LYS A 326 -15.68 -9.59 -10.13
C LYS A 326 -16.62 -9.75 -11.31
N VAL A 327 -17.86 -10.10 -11.02
CA VAL A 327 -18.96 -9.98 -11.99
C VAL A 327 -19.57 -8.57 -11.86
N GLY A 328 -20.10 -8.03 -12.97
CA GLY A 328 -20.68 -6.69 -13.03
C GLY A 328 -21.89 -6.49 -12.10
N ARG A 329 -22.25 -5.21 -11.88
CA ARG A 329 -23.22 -4.80 -10.85
C ARG A 329 -24.54 -4.21 -11.36
N ASP A 330 -24.63 -3.85 -12.64
CA ASP A 330 -25.81 -3.22 -13.24
C ASP A 330 -25.92 -3.63 -14.71
N CYS A 331 -27.06 -4.23 -15.09
CA CYS A 331 -27.34 -4.69 -16.45
C CYS A 331 -28.34 -3.80 -17.18
N ARG A 332 -28.59 -2.53 -16.80
CA ARG A 332 -29.48 -1.55 -17.47
C ARG A 332 -29.24 -1.46 -19.00
N GLY A 333 -29.65 -2.47 -19.76
CA GLY A 333 -29.26 -2.71 -21.15
C GLY A 333 -27.85 -3.28 -21.38
N ASN A 334 -26.91 -3.18 -20.43
CA ASN A 334 -25.53 -3.64 -20.63
C ASN A 334 -25.38 -5.15 -20.38
N VAL A 335 -25.26 -5.93 -21.44
CA VAL A 335 -25.15 -7.40 -21.33
C VAL A 335 -23.74 -7.92 -20.99
N LYS A 336 -22.72 -7.05 -20.90
CA LYS A 336 -21.39 -7.44 -20.35
C LYS A 336 -21.39 -7.53 -18.82
N CYS A 337 -22.45 -7.12 -18.15
CA CYS A 337 -22.58 -7.15 -16.69
C CYS A 337 -22.47 -8.56 -16.07
N ALA A 338 -22.77 -9.62 -16.84
CA ALA A 338 -22.72 -11.01 -16.37
C ALA A 338 -21.44 -11.74 -16.76
N ALA A 339 -20.49 -11.05 -17.40
CA ALA A 339 -19.16 -11.56 -17.67
C ALA A 339 -18.24 -11.30 -16.46
N LEU A 340 -17.17 -12.08 -16.36
CA LEU A 340 -16.09 -11.77 -15.44
C LEU A 340 -15.37 -10.50 -15.92
N THR A 341 -15.09 -9.59 -14.99
CA THR A 341 -14.41 -8.31 -15.24
C THR A 341 -13.41 -8.03 -14.13
N PHE A 342 -12.45 -7.16 -14.38
CA PHE A 342 -11.52 -6.68 -13.36
C PHE A 342 -11.83 -5.25 -12.93
N ASN A 343 -11.51 -4.95 -11.68
CA ASN A 343 -11.56 -3.58 -11.18
C ASN A 343 -10.26 -2.84 -11.48
N TYR A 344 -10.07 -2.38 -12.73
CA TYR A 344 -8.83 -1.72 -13.15
C TYR A 344 -8.43 -0.51 -12.31
N LYS A 345 -9.41 0.18 -11.69
CA LYS A 345 -9.19 1.35 -10.82
C LYS A 345 -8.58 1.03 -9.46
N GLN A 346 -8.51 -0.24 -9.04
CA GLN A 346 -8.06 -0.61 -7.69
C GLN A 346 -7.26 -1.92 -7.66
N TYR A 347 -6.00 -1.83 -7.26
CA TYR A 347 -5.21 -2.96 -6.78
C TYR A 347 -5.86 -3.62 -5.58
N SER A 348 -5.82 -4.95 -5.56
CA SER A 348 -6.20 -5.75 -4.41
C SER A 348 -4.96 -6.38 -3.76
N PRO A 349 -4.59 -5.96 -2.54
CA PRO A 349 -3.43 -6.54 -1.85
C PRO A 349 -3.57 -8.05 -1.59
N LEU A 350 -4.79 -8.56 -1.41
CA LEU A 350 -5.02 -10.00 -1.28
C LEU A 350 -4.68 -10.76 -2.57
N ILE A 351 -5.09 -10.21 -3.71
CA ILE A 351 -4.82 -10.82 -5.02
C ILE A 351 -3.33 -10.74 -5.33
N PHE A 352 -2.69 -9.61 -5.01
CA PHE A 352 -1.23 -9.48 -5.06
C PHE A 352 -0.53 -10.59 -4.25
N VAL A 353 -0.89 -10.75 -2.97
CA VAL A 353 -0.34 -11.81 -2.11
C VAL A 353 -0.53 -13.17 -2.77
N PHE A 354 -1.75 -13.48 -3.21
CA PHE A 354 -2.06 -14.80 -3.74
C PHE A 354 -1.34 -15.13 -5.04
N GLU A 355 -1.35 -14.21 -6.02
CA GLU A 355 -0.66 -14.38 -7.30
C GLU A 355 0.84 -14.54 -7.10
N VAL A 356 1.46 -13.67 -6.29
CA VAL A 356 2.91 -13.75 -6.00
C VAL A 356 3.25 -15.06 -5.29
N LEU A 357 2.48 -15.48 -4.29
CA LEU A 357 2.72 -16.74 -3.58
C LEU A 357 2.58 -17.94 -4.51
N ALA A 358 1.50 -18.01 -5.30
CA ALA A 358 1.26 -19.11 -6.22
C ALA A 358 2.38 -19.20 -7.27
N ILE A 359 2.79 -18.07 -7.83
CA ILE A 359 3.82 -18.04 -8.86
C ILE A 359 5.18 -18.42 -8.25
N LYS A 360 5.56 -17.81 -7.13
CA LYS A 360 6.84 -18.11 -6.48
C LYS A 360 6.95 -19.58 -6.08
N LEU A 361 5.88 -20.17 -5.52
CA LEU A 361 5.85 -21.58 -5.14
C LEU A 361 5.97 -22.52 -6.35
N ALA A 362 5.35 -22.16 -7.48
CA ALA A 362 5.48 -22.94 -8.71
C ALA A 362 6.91 -22.85 -9.28
N MET A 363 7.52 -21.67 -9.26
CA MET A 363 8.93 -21.48 -9.66
C MET A 363 9.89 -22.30 -8.78
N ASP A 364 9.69 -22.28 -7.46
CA ASP A 364 10.55 -23.00 -6.51
C ASP A 364 10.49 -24.53 -6.67
N ASN A 365 9.39 -25.06 -7.19
CA ASN A 365 9.23 -26.48 -7.46
C ASN A 365 9.77 -26.91 -8.84
N ASN A 366 10.47 -26.02 -9.57
CA ASN A 366 10.94 -26.25 -10.95
C ASN A 366 9.80 -26.69 -11.90
N GLU A 367 8.59 -26.22 -11.66
CA GLU A 367 7.44 -26.50 -12.51
C GLU A 367 7.44 -25.59 -13.76
N GLU A 368 8.52 -25.64 -14.55
CA GLU A 368 8.64 -24.94 -15.85
C GLU A 368 7.45 -25.28 -16.78
N LEU A 369 6.85 -26.46 -16.59
CA LEU A 369 5.64 -26.91 -17.29
C LEU A 369 4.41 -26.05 -17.04
N ILE A 370 4.29 -25.41 -15.87
CA ILE A 370 3.18 -24.52 -15.52
C ILE A 370 3.26 -23.21 -16.32
N TYR A 371 4.48 -22.69 -16.54
CA TYR A 371 4.74 -21.45 -17.27
C TYR A 371 5.00 -21.61 -18.77
N GLY A 372 5.39 -22.80 -19.21
CA GLY A 372 5.64 -23.06 -20.63
C GLY A 372 4.36 -23.41 -21.38
N ASN A 373 3.76 -24.56 -21.04
CA ASN A 373 2.70 -25.17 -21.85
C ASN A 373 1.31 -25.07 -21.23
N ARG A 374 1.20 -24.64 -19.96
CA ARG A 374 -0.05 -24.70 -19.18
C ARG A 374 -0.46 -23.36 -18.55
N VAL A 375 0.01 -22.25 -19.13
CA VAL A 375 -0.19 -20.89 -18.59
C VAL A 375 -1.67 -20.56 -18.46
N GLU A 376 -2.47 -20.91 -19.46
CA GLU A 376 -3.90 -20.59 -19.46
C GLU A 376 -4.67 -21.39 -18.40
N GLU A 377 -4.28 -22.64 -18.15
CA GLU A 377 -4.84 -23.47 -17.07
C GLU A 377 -4.46 -22.91 -15.70
N PHE A 378 -3.19 -22.53 -15.52
CA PHE A 378 -2.73 -21.96 -14.26
C PHE A 378 -3.41 -20.63 -13.96
N LYS A 379 -3.45 -19.75 -14.97
CA LYS A 379 -4.18 -18.48 -14.94
C LYS A 379 -5.64 -18.72 -14.54
N HIS A 380 -6.33 -19.63 -15.23
CA HIS A 380 -7.72 -19.98 -14.95
C HIS A 380 -7.94 -20.35 -13.48
N GLU A 381 -7.11 -21.26 -12.96
CA GLU A 381 -7.28 -21.77 -11.60
C GLU A 381 -7.00 -20.72 -10.52
N ILE A 382 -5.99 -19.86 -10.71
CA ILE A 382 -5.74 -18.72 -9.81
C ILE A 382 -7.01 -17.84 -9.69
N ILE A 383 -7.67 -17.52 -10.80
CA ILE A 383 -8.85 -16.64 -10.79
C ILE A 383 -10.04 -17.34 -10.12
N VAL A 384 -10.22 -18.63 -10.41
CA VAL A 384 -11.28 -19.42 -9.79
C VAL A 384 -11.10 -19.44 -8.27
N ARG A 385 -9.90 -19.76 -7.78
CA ARG A 385 -9.58 -19.75 -6.34
C ARG A 385 -9.73 -18.36 -5.72
N ALA A 386 -9.38 -17.30 -6.46
CA ALA A 386 -9.61 -15.93 -6.03
C ALA A 386 -11.11 -15.63 -5.82
N LEU A 387 -11.99 -16.18 -6.67
CA LEU A 387 -13.44 -16.01 -6.59
C LEU A 387 -14.13 -16.95 -5.60
N THR A 388 -13.56 -18.11 -5.31
CA THR A 388 -14.17 -19.11 -4.42
C THR A 388 -13.61 -19.04 -3.00
N ASP A 389 -12.30 -19.15 -2.87
CA ASP A 389 -11.62 -19.37 -1.59
C ASP A 389 -11.21 -18.06 -0.93
N LEU A 390 -10.92 -17.04 -1.74
CA LEU A 390 -10.43 -15.74 -1.27
C LEU A 390 -11.46 -14.60 -1.35
N ASP A 391 -12.60 -14.78 -2.02
CA ASP A 391 -13.49 -13.67 -2.36
C ASP A 391 -14.06 -12.92 -1.13
N LYS A 392 -14.25 -13.64 -0.02
CA LYS A 392 -14.80 -13.08 1.23
C LYS A 392 -13.73 -12.47 2.16
N ILE A 393 -12.47 -12.53 1.77
CA ILE A 393 -11.31 -12.13 2.58
C ILE A 393 -10.88 -10.69 2.21
N SER A 394 -10.27 -9.98 3.15
CA SER A 394 -9.97 -8.54 3.01
C SER A 394 -8.48 -8.17 3.04
N SER A 395 -7.55 -9.13 3.18
CA SER A 395 -6.09 -8.93 3.35
C SER A 395 -5.71 -8.02 4.53
N ARG A 396 -6.44 -8.11 5.64
CA ARG A 396 -6.21 -7.23 6.81
C ARG A 396 -5.56 -7.91 7.99
N THR A 397 -5.57 -9.24 8.02
CA THR A 397 -5.15 -10.03 9.17
C THR A 397 -4.05 -11.00 8.78
N LEU A 398 -3.34 -11.53 9.78
CA LEU A 398 -2.40 -12.63 9.55
C LEU A 398 -3.13 -13.86 9.00
N GLY A 399 -4.31 -14.18 9.53
CA GLY A 399 -5.13 -15.30 9.04
C GLY A 399 -5.53 -15.15 7.57
N ASP A 400 -5.84 -13.94 7.10
CA ASP A 400 -6.13 -13.68 5.68
C ASP A 400 -4.92 -14.06 4.79
N PHE A 401 -3.70 -13.73 5.25
CA PHE A 401 -2.46 -14.07 4.56
C PHE A 401 -2.18 -15.58 4.60
N GLU A 402 -2.31 -16.21 5.76
CA GLU A 402 -2.11 -17.65 5.94
C GLU A 402 -3.08 -18.48 5.09
N ILE A 403 -4.33 -18.04 4.96
CA ILE A 403 -5.30 -18.65 4.04
C ILE A 403 -4.81 -18.51 2.60
N ALA A 404 -4.38 -17.32 2.17
CA ALA A 404 -3.85 -17.14 0.82
C ALA A 404 -2.63 -18.04 0.55
N LEU A 405 -1.71 -18.16 1.51
CA LEU A 405 -0.56 -19.06 1.44
C LEU A 405 -0.96 -20.53 1.37
N LYS A 406 -1.93 -20.94 2.18
CA LYS A 406 -2.47 -22.30 2.14
C LYS A 406 -3.08 -22.62 0.78
N VAL A 407 -3.96 -21.74 0.28
CA VAL A 407 -4.62 -21.90 -1.01
C VAL A 407 -3.60 -21.95 -2.16
N ALA A 408 -2.53 -21.15 -2.08
CA ALA A 408 -1.45 -21.15 -3.08
C ALA A 408 -0.64 -22.45 -3.05
N ARG A 409 -0.34 -22.99 -1.87
CA ARG A 409 0.33 -24.30 -1.74
C ARG A 409 -0.52 -25.44 -2.29
N GLU A 410 -1.81 -25.47 -1.93
CA GLU A 410 -2.75 -26.46 -2.45
C GLU A 410 -2.84 -26.38 -3.98
N LEU A 411 -2.95 -25.17 -4.52
CA LEU A 411 -2.92 -24.94 -5.96
C LEU A 411 -1.69 -25.57 -6.61
N VAL A 412 -0.48 -25.19 -6.18
CA VAL A 412 0.75 -25.71 -6.80
C VAL A 412 0.85 -27.23 -6.67
N LEU A 413 0.49 -27.80 -5.51
CA LEU A 413 0.44 -29.25 -5.33
C LEU A 413 -0.53 -29.95 -6.29
N ASP A 414 -1.72 -29.37 -6.49
CA ASP A 414 -2.72 -29.92 -7.41
C ASP A 414 -2.20 -29.90 -8.86
N LEU A 415 -1.47 -28.85 -9.25
CA LEU A 415 -0.88 -28.75 -10.59
C LEU A 415 0.28 -29.75 -10.79
N SER A 416 1.13 -29.93 -9.77
CA SER A 416 2.29 -30.83 -9.78
C SER A 416 1.90 -32.31 -9.85
N ASN A 417 0.82 -32.71 -9.18
CA ASN A 417 0.44 -34.12 -9.05
C ASN A 417 -0.19 -34.72 -10.33
N ASP A 418 -0.43 -33.93 -11.39
CA ASP A 418 -1.24 -34.35 -12.54
C ASP A 418 -0.43 -34.65 -13.81
N ILE A 419 0.20 -35.84 -13.81
CA ILE A 419 0.52 -36.58 -15.05
C ILE A 419 -0.80 -37.16 -15.58
N SER A 420 -1.38 -36.51 -16.60
CA SER A 420 -2.32 -37.11 -17.58
C SER A 420 -3.80 -37.37 -17.22
N LYS A 421 -4.41 -36.72 -16.22
CA LYS A 421 -5.89 -36.62 -16.20
C LYS A 421 -6.31 -35.17 -16.29
N THR A 422 -7.27 -34.94 -17.19
CA THR A 422 -8.01 -33.70 -17.37
C THR A 422 -8.22 -33.00 -16.03
N PHE A 423 -7.56 -31.85 -15.90
CA PHE A 423 -7.68 -30.93 -14.80
C PHE A 423 -9.13 -30.79 -14.34
N TYR A 424 -9.30 -30.34 -13.10
CA TYR A 424 -10.52 -29.70 -12.63
C TYR A 424 -10.82 -28.45 -13.49
N GLU A 425 -11.11 -28.62 -14.78
CA GLU A 425 -12.15 -27.82 -15.40
C GLU A 425 -13.35 -28.05 -14.51
N ARG A 426 -13.59 -27.10 -13.60
CA ARG A 426 -14.94 -26.85 -13.08
C ARG A 426 -15.87 -27.11 -14.24
N SER A 427 -16.72 -28.13 -14.12
CA SER A 427 -17.57 -28.52 -15.23
C SER A 427 -18.31 -27.28 -15.74
N PRO A 428 -18.70 -27.20 -17.01
CA PRO A 428 -19.46 -26.06 -17.50
C PRO A 428 -20.66 -25.70 -16.61
N SER A 429 -21.22 -26.69 -15.90
CA SER A 429 -22.25 -26.52 -14.87
C SER A 429 -21.76 -25.76 -13.62
N GLU A 430 -20.57 -26.06 -13.12
CA GLU A 430 -19.97 -25.39 -11.96
C GLU A 430 -19.56 -23.95 -12.28
N LEU A 431 -18.92 -23.69 -13.43
CA LEU A 431 -18.60 -22.32 -13.85
C LEU A 431 -19.87 -21.47 -14.05
N LYS A 432 -20.91 -22.09 -14.60
CA LYS A 432 -22.25 -21.48 -14.72
C LYS A 432 -22.84 -21.14 -13.35
N GLN A 433 -22.75 -22.05 -12.39
CA GLN A 433 -23.22 -21.84 -11.02
C GLN A 433 -22.42 -20.71 -10.35
N LEU A 434 -21.09 -20.73 -10.46
CA LEU A 434 -20.20 -19.70 -9.92
C LEU A 434 -20.56 -18.30 -10.46
N LEU A 435 -20.66 -18.13 -11.78
CA LEU A 435 -21.02 -16.85 -12.38
C LEU A 435 -22.42 -16.38 -11.94
N TRP A 436 -23.38 -17.31 -11.84
CA TRP A 436 -24.72 -16.98 -11.36
C TRP A 436 -24.70 -16.51 -9.91
N ASP A 437 -24.04 -17.24 -9.03
CA ASP A 437 -23.96 -16.91 -7.60
C ASP A 437 -23.24 -15.58 -7.39
N LYS A 438 -22.13 -15.35 -8.11
CA LYS A 438 -21.42 -14.06 -8.05
C LYS A 438 -22.26 -12.89 -8.54
N PHE A 439 -23.06 -13.10 -9.61
CA PHE A 439 -24.01 -12.09 -10.05
C PHE A 439 -25.09 -11.80 -9.00
N LYS A 440 -25.58 -12.83 -8.29
CA LYS A 440 -26.56 -12.68 -7.21
C LYS A 440 -26.00 -11.98 -5.98
N GLU A 441 -24.78 -12.34 -5.57
CA GLU A 441 -24.05 -11.70 -4.47
C GLU A 441 -23.82 -10.20 -4.71
N ALA A 442 -23.64 -9.80 -5.97
CA ALA A 442 -23.49 -8.41 -6.39
C ALA A 442 -24.76 -7.55 -6.18
N LYS A 443 -25.89 -8.15 -5.77
CA LYS A 443 -27.22 -7.52 -5.55
C LYS A 443 -27.78 -6.82 -6.79
N SER A 444 -27.51 -7.38 -7.96
CA SER A 444 -27.76 -6.76 -9.27
C SER A 444 -29.03 -7.23 -9.97
N GLY A 445 -29.92 -7.92 -9.25
CA GLY A 445 -31.10 -8.56 -9.84
C GLY A 445 -30.77 -9.85 -10.57
N ASN A 446 -31.17 -9.97 -11.83
CA ASN A 446 -30.87 -11.11 -12.70
C ASN A 446 -29.93 -10.69 -13.84
N PRO A 447 -29.06 -11.59 -14.33
CA PRO A 447 -28.23 -11.31 -15.48
C PRO A 447 -29.08 -11.23 -16.75
N TYR A 448 -28.61 -10.48 -17.76
CA TYR A 448 -29.30 -10.33 -19.04
C TYR A 448 -28.63 -11.16 -20.11
N CYS A 449 -29.42 -11.82 -20.96
CA CYS A 449 -28.86 -12.62 -22.03
C CYS A 449 -28.24 -11.72 -23.10
N PRO A 450 -26.99 -11.96 -23.51
CA PRO A 450 -26.30 -11.10 -24.47
C PRO A 450 -26.93 -11.05 -25.86
N TYR A 451 -27.66 -12.10 -26.24
CA TYR A 451 -28.29 -12.24 -27.54
C TYR A 451 -29.66 -11.56 -27.64
N CYS A 452 -30.58 -11.86 -26.72
CA CYS A 452 -31.94 -11.34 -26.79
C CYS A 452 -32.19 -10.11 -25.90
N LYS A 453 -31.18 -9.68 -25.13
CA LYS A 453 -31.25 -8.56 -24.20
C LYS A 453 -32.38 -8.68 -23.16
N ALA A 454 -32.88 -9.88 -22.92
CA ALA A 454 -33.90 -10.17 -21.92
C ALA A 454 -33.27 -10.74 -20.64
N GLU A 455 -33.92 -10.45 -19.52
CA GLU A 455 -33.55 -10.93 -18.20
C GLU A 455 -33.58 -12.46 -18.10
N ILE A 456 -32.53 -13.06 -17.54
CA ILE A 456 -32.43 -14.50 -17.24
C ILE A 456 -32.95 -14.73 -15.82
N LYS A 457 -34.21 -15.16 -15.72
CA LYS A 457 -34.89 -15.28 -14.41
C LYS A 457 -34.48 -16.50 -13.60
N GLN A 458 -34.00 -17.56 -14.24
CA GLN A 458 -33.69 -18.84 -13.60
C GLN A 458 -32.44 -19.48 -14.20
N LEU A 459 -31.58 -20.02 -13.34
CA LEU A 459 -30.32 -20.66 -13.73
C LEU A 459 -30.50 -21.84 -14.71
N ASN A 460 -31.57 -22.62 -14.57
CA ASN A 460 -31.86 -23.75 -15.48
C ASN A 460 -32.23 -23.31 -16.92
N THR A 461 -32.58 -22.04 -17.13
CA THR A 461 -32.94 -21.48 -18.44
C THR A 461 -31.75 -20.90 -19.22
N CYS A 462 -30.59 -20.72 -18.59
CA CYS A 462 -29.36 -20.28 -19.23
C CYS A 462 -28.35 -21.42 -19.40
N ASP A 463 -27.32 -21.19 -20.21
CA ASP A 463 -26.10 -21.98 -20.33
C ASP A 463 -24.91 -21.00 -20.46
N LEU A 464 -23.67 -21.50 -20.37
CA LEU A 464 -22.48 -20.72 -20.71
C LEU A 464 -22.43 -20.49 -22.21
N ALA A 465 -22.36 -19.23 -22.61
CA ALA A 465 -22.06 -18.83 -23.97
C ALA A 465 -20.62 -18.30 -24.03
N HIS A 466 -19.90 -18.67 -25.09
CA HIS A 466 -18.57 -18.10 -25.32
C HIS A 466 -18.69 -16.68 -25.89
N ILE A 467 -17.90 -15.75 -25.38
CA ILE A 467 -17.84 -14.36 -25.88
C ILE A 467 -17.23 -14.36 -27.28
N VAL A 468 -16.10 -15.03 -27.44
CA VAL A 468 -15.49 -15.40 -28.71
C VAL A 468 -15.71 -16.91 -28.92
N PRO A 469 -16.30 -17.35 -30.04
CA PRO A 469 -16.65 -18.75 -30.26
C PRO A 469 -15.50 -19.71 -30.00
N TYR A 470 -15.79 -20.83 -29.32
CA TYR A 470 -14.81 -21.87 -29.02
C TYR A 470 -14.05 -22.37 -30.27
N LYS A 471 -14.68 -22.39 -31.45
CA LYS A 471 -13.99 -22.75 -32.71
C LYS A 471 -12.80 -21.84 -33.04
N LYS A 472 -12.84 -20.57 -32.61
CA LYS A 472 -11.79 -19.59 -32.84
C LYS A 472 -10.71 -19.63 -31.78
N THR A 473 -11.09 -19.75 -30.50
CA THR A 473 -10.15 -19.65 -29.37
C THR A 473 -9.65 -21.00 -28.87
N ARG A 474 -10.39 -22.09 -29.13
CA ARG A 474 -10.20 -23.42 -28.57
C ARG A 474 -10.11 -23.47 -27.04
N THR A 475 -10.58 -22.42 -26.35
CA THR A 475 -10.58 -22.32 -24.88
C THR A 475 -11.95 -21.93 -24.34
N SER A 476 -12.32 -22.57 -23.22
CA SER A 476 -13.49 -22.23 -22.40
C SER A 476 -13.11 -21.47 -21.13
N SER A 477 -11.99 -20.74 -21.17
CA SER A 477 -11.52 -19.90 -20.06
C SER A 477 -12.64 -19.06 -19.46
N ILE A 478 -12.62 -18.85 -18.14
CA ILE A 478 -13.59 -18.06 -17.39
C ILE A 478 -13.73 -16.63 -17.95
N PHE A 479 -12.71 -16.11 -18.63
CA PHE A 479 -12.73 -14.82 -19.32
C PHE A 479 -13.55 -14.80 -20.61
N ASN A 480 -13.68 -15.95 -21.25
CA ASN A 480 -14.34 -16.07 -22.54
C ASN A 480 -15.77 -16.59 -22.40
N VAL A 481 -16.38 -16.58 -21.21
CA VAL A 481 -17.72 -17.12 -20.98
C VAL A 481 -18.65 -16.14 -20.26
N VAL A 482 -19.94 -16.22 -20.59
CA VAL A 482 -21.01 -15.41 -20.00
C VAL A 482 -22.31 -16.22 -19.92
N LEU A 483 -23.22 -15.82 -19.03
CA LEU A 483 -24.55 -16.44 -18.93
C LEU A 483 -25.48 -15.98 -20.06
N ALA A 484 -26.05 -16.93 -20.80
CA ALA A 484 -27.02 -16.65 -21.87
C ALA A 484 -28.19 -17.64 -21.87
N HIS A 485 -29.39 -17.20 -22.28
CA HIS A 485 -30.52 -18.12 -22.48
C HIS A 485 -30.13 -19.30 -23.38
N ARG A 486 -30.45 -20.52 -22.95
CA ARG A 486 -30.11 -21.78 -23.64
C ARG A 486 -30.51 -21.77 -25.12
N LYS A 487 -31.74 -21.34 -25.41
CA LYS A 487 -32.25 -21.25 -26.79
C LYS A 487 -31.48 -20.23 -27.63
N CYS A 488 -31.09 -19.10 -27.04
CA CYS A 488 -30.32 -18.06 -27.72
C CYS A 488 -28.89 -18.50 -28.00
N ASN A 489 -28.23 -19.11 -27.02
CA ASN A 489 -26.87 -19.64 -27.17
C ASN A 489 -26.81 -20.68 -28.30
N ARG A 490 -27.76 -21.63 -28.33
CA ARG A 490 -27.85 -22.65 -29.39
C ARG A 490 -27.99 -22.06 -30.80
N ARG A 491 -28.70 -20.93 -30.95
CA ARG A 491 -28.91 -20.26 -32.25
C ARG A 491 -27.72 -19.42 -32.71
N ASN A 492 -26.83 -19.03 -31.79
CA ASN A 492 -25.76 -18.06 -32.07
C ASN A 492 -24.37 -18.60 -31.70
N LYS A 493 -24.17 -19.92 -31.65
CA LYS A 493 -22.92 -20.59 -31.20
C LYS A 493 -21.65 -20.10 -31.89
N ASP A 494 -21.75 -19.64 -33.14
CA ASP A 494 -20.62 -19.21 -33.96
C ASP A 494 -20.49 -17.67 -34.06
N LYS A 495 -21.35 -16.91 -33.37
CA LYS A 495 -21.29 -15.44 -33.38
C LYS A 495 -20.43 -14.92 -32.23
N VAL A 496 -19.65 -13.88 -32.50
CA VAL A 496 -18.95 -13.12 -31.46
C VAL A 496 -19.97 -12.27 -30.71
N ILE A 497 -19.98 -12.34 -29.38
CA ILE A 497 -20.94 -11.61 -28.55
C ILE A 497 -20.67 -10.10 -28.57
N GLU A 498 -19.41 -9.67 -28.67
CA GLU A 498 -19.06 -8.26 -28.74
C GLU A 498 -19.60 -7.56 -30.00
N GLU A 499 -19.75 -8.28 -31.11
CA GLU A 499 -20.35 -7.75 -32.34
C GLU A 499 -21.89 -7.60 -32.24
N LEU A 500 -22.50 -8.20 -31.22
CA LEU A 500 -23.95 -8.18 -30.97
C LEU A 500 -24.37 -7.16 -29.90
N LEU A 501 -23.40 -6.38 -29.43
CA LEU A 501 -23.45 -5.48 -28.28
C LEU A 501 -23.33 -4.04 -28.75
#